data_AF-A0A928SR46-F1
#
_entry.id   AF-A0A928SR46-F1
#
_cell.length_a   1.000
_cell.length_b   1.000
_cell.length_c   1.000
_cell.angle_alpha   90.00
_cell.angle_beta   90.00
_cell.angle_gamma   90.00
#
_symmetry.space_group_name_H-M   'P 1'
#
loop_
_entity.id
_entity.type
_entity.pdbx_description
1 polymer ?
#
loop_
_entity_poly.entity_id
_entity_poly.type
_entity_poly.pdbx_seq_one_letter_code
_entity_poly.pdbx_strand_id
1 'polypeptide(L)'
;MMLRGWSAGAAVGSILAVLGCSDPAAPPATGSATVQLSAVSPPVAGKSCAAQGDPIFLGLNGVGPSGTAKGRPYTDDEDGANVSCSVGSGSEIKFSGLIENSGGVFFQVTGSVVKGGTGKASVSVYDPDSTDVLTSPNDQLCDVRVDTPPLVVGEESIWASYSCPALTSKDNQSILCDVDLSWFYFDHCK
;
A
#
# COMPACT_ATOMS: atom_id res chain seq x y z
N MET A 1 73.89 -41.92 17.04
CA MET A 1 73.07 -40.80 17.54
C MET A 1 71.64 -41.09 17.11
N MET A 2 70.77 -41.69 17.94
CA MET A 2 70.00 -41.04 19.02
C MET A 2 69.44 -39.69 18.54
N LEU A 3 68.13 -39.52 18.35
CA LEU A 3 67.16 -39.36 19.45
C LEU A 3 65.74 -39.81 19.06
N ARG A 4 65.08 -40.44 20.05
CA ARG A 4 63.62 -40.62 20.15
C ARG A 4 62.96 -39.26 20.41
N GLY A 5 61.78 -39.04 19.84
CA GLY A 5 60.86 -37.96 20.22
C GLY A 5 59.46 -38.53 20.47
N TRP A 6 58.91 -38.23 21.64
CA TRP A 6 57.66 -38.73 22.21
C TRP A 6 56.54 -37.67 22.12
N SER A 7 55.30 -38.17 22.08
CA SER A 7 54.07 -37.61 22.67
C SER A 7 53.52 -36.26 22.18
N ALA A 8 52.26 -36.24 21.74
CA ALA A 8 51.09 -36.04 22.60
C ALA A 8 49.85 -35.74 21.74
N GLY A 9 48.79 -36.53 21.91
CA GLY A 9 47.47 -36.21 21.37
C GLY A 9 46.89 -35.00 22.10
N ALA A 10 46.44 -34.01 21.33
CA ALA A 10 45.61 -32.93 21.84
C ALA A 10 44.15 -33.22 21.50
N ALA A 11 43.34 -33.08 22.54
CA ALA A 11 41.93 -33.44 22.59
C ALA A 11 41.03 -32.49 21.79
N VAL A 12 39.88 -33.06 21.46
CA VAL A 12 38.66 -32.44 20.95
C VAL A 12 38.29 -31.20 21.78
N GLY A 13 38.17 -30.06 21.12
CA GLY A 13 37.60 -28.83 21.68
C GLY A 13 36.60 -28.26 20.69
N SER A 14 35.32 -28.40 21.02
CA SER A 14 34.13 -28.14 20.22
C SER A 14 34.22 -26.89 19.32
N ILE A 15 33.99 -27.13 18.04
CA ILE A 15 33.74 -26.13 17.01
C ILE A 15 32.54 -25.29 17.41
N LEU A 16 32.76 -23.97 17.41
CA LEU A 16 31.81 -22.86 17.32
C LEU A 16 30.39 -23.13 17.81
N ALA A 17 30.05 -22.48 18.92
CA ALA A 17 28.69 -22.02 19.17
C ALA A 17 28.14 -21.43 17.88
N VAL A 18 27.12 -22.09 17.34
CA VAL A 18 26.26 -21.57 16.29
C VAL A 18 25.66 -20.31 16.90
N LEU A 19 26.26 -19.16 16.60
CA LEU A 19 25.57 -17.87 16.68
C LEU A 19 24.38 -18.05 15.76
N GLY A 20 23.26 -18.46 16.33
CA GLY A 20 21.99 -18.46 15.64
C GLY A 20 21.85 -17.08 15.05
N CYS A 21 21.95 -17.01 13.72
CA CYS A 21 21.51 -15.85 12.98
C CYS A 21 20.03 -15.74 13.30
N SER A 22 19.68 -15.03 14.38
CA SER A 22 18.34 -14.53 14.59
C SER A 22 18.02 -13.83 13.29
N ASP A 23 17.14 -14.43 12.51
CA ASP A 23 16.72 -13.91 11.22
C ASP A 23 16.37 -12.43 11.47
N PRO A 24 17.00 -11.49 10.75
CA PRO A 24 16.69 -10.08 10.93
C PRO A 24 15.17 -9.90 10.93
N ALA A 25 14.66 -9.16 11.93
CA ALA A 25 13.24 -8.88 12.03
C ALA A 25 12.74 -8.38 10.67
N ALA A 26 11.59 -8.90 10.23
CA ALA A 26 11.01 -8.49 8.97
C ALA A 26 10.83 -6.96 8.97
N PRO A 27 11.13 -6.28 7.85
CA PRO A 27 10.90 -4.85 7.75
C PRO A 27 9.41 -4.54 7.97
N PRO A 28 9.08 -3.40 8.60
CA PRO A 28 7.70 -2.98 8.78
C PRO A 28 7.00 -2.70 7.45
N ALA A 29 5.68 -2.86 7.43
CA ALA A 29 4.86 -2.52 6.29
C ALA A 29 4.98 -1.03 5.97
N THR A 30 5.01 -0.69 4.68
CA THR A 30 5.00 0.71 4.25
C THR A 30 3.94 0.95 3.19
N GLY A 31 3.40 2.17 3.16
CA GLY A 31 2.31 2.53 2.27
C GLY A 31 2.31 3.99 1.87
N SER A 32 1.84 4.27 0.67
CA SER A 32 1.43 5.61 0.26
C SER A 32 0.27 5.56 -0.73
N ALA A 33 -0.54 6.61 -0.74
CA ALA A 33 -1.61 6.77 -1.72
C ALA A 33 -1.78 8.24 -2.08
N THR A 34 -2.26 8.48 -3.30
CA THR A 34 -2.81 9.77 -3.70
C THR A 34 -4.24 9.54 -4.14
N VAL A 35 -5.14 10.42 -3.71
CA VAL A 35 -6.53 10.45 -4.13
C VAL A 35 -6.85 11.86 -4.61
N GLN A 36 -7.24 12.02 -5.86
CA GLN A 36 -7.79 13.29 -6.33
C GLN A 36 -9.30 13.16 -6.52
N LEU A 37 -10.05 13.98 -5.80
CA LEU A 37 -11.51 13.96 -5.81
C LEU A 37 -12.05 15.21 -6.52
N SER A 38 -13.01 14.99 -7.41
CA SER A 38 -13.69 16.04 -8.15
C SER A 38 -15.20 15.84 -8.12
N ALA A 39 -15.97 16.91 -8.40
CA ALA A 39 -17.41 16.78 -8.53
C ALA A 39 -17.75 15.95 -9.78
N VAL A 40 -18.75 15.08 -9.68
CA VAL A 40 -19.30 14.42 -10.86
C VAL A 40 -19.80 15.42 -11.89
N SER A 41 -19.60 15.11 -13.17
CA SER A 41 -20.06 15.93 -14.29
C SER A 41 -21.12 15.19 -15.13
N PRO A 42 -22.35 15.72 -15.26
CA PRO A 42 -22.85 16.97 -14.67
C PRO A 42 -23.12 16.85 -13.15
N PRO A 43 -23.02 17.96 -12.39
CA PRO A 43 -23.22 17.94 -10.94
C PRO A 43 -24.67 17.62 -10.57
N VAL A 44 -24.85 16.85 -9.49
CA VAL A 44 -26.17 16.53 -8.94
C VAL A 44 -26.69 17.72 -8.12
N ALA A 45 -27.89 18.21 -8.42
CA ALA A 45 -28.44 19.39 -7.76
C ALA A 45 -28.53 19.22 -6.23
N GLY A 46 -27.99 20.21 -5.49
CA GLY A 46 -27.99 20.19 -4.02
C GLY A 46 -27.03 19.17 -3.39
N LYS A 47 -26.15 18.57 -4.19
CA LYS A 47 -25.12 17.62 -3.75
C LYS A 47 -23.78 18.07 -4.31
N SER A 48 -22.79 18.20 -3.43
CA SER A 48 -21.42 18.51 -3.80
C SER A 48 -20.51 17.46 -3.20
N CYS A 49 -19.53 17.00 -3.96
CA CYS A 49 -18.40 16.30 -3.39
C CYS A 49 -17.71 17.27 -2.42
N ALA A 50 -17.77 17.01 -1.11
CA ALA A 50 -17.25 17.92 -0.10
C ALA A 50 -15.70 17.98 -0.13
N ALA A 51 -15.07 16.91 -0.61
CA ALA A 51 -13.63 16.74 -0.76
C ALA A 51 -13.04 17.38 -2.05
N GLN A 52 -13.73 18.35 -2.67
CA GLN A 52 -13.23 18.99 -3.89
C GLN A 52 -12.04 19.92 -3.59
N GLY A 53 -10.90 19.69 -4.23
CA GLY A 53 -9.74 20.56 -4.06
C GLY A 53 -8.41 19.93 -4.44
N ASP A 54 -7.38 20.24 -3.66
CA ASP A 54 -6.05 19.67 -3.82
C ASP A 54 -6.09 18.14 -3.57
N PRO A 55 -5.23 17.35 -4.23
CA PRO A 55 -5.19 15.92 -4.01
C PRO A 55 -4.92 15.58 -2.54
N ILE A 56 -5.62 14.57 -2.03
CA ILE A 56 -5.35 13.98 -0.73
C ILE A 56 -4.11 13.12 -0.87
N PHE A 57 -3.04 13.52 -0.20
CA PHE A 57 -1.78 12.78 -0.17
C PHE A 57 -1.66 12.02 1.15
N LEU A 58 -1.63 10.70 1.06
CA LEU A 58 -1.31 9.81 2.16
C LEU A 58 0.13 9.34 1.98
N GLY A 59 1.06 10.13 2.52
CA GLY A 59 2.51 9.94 2.44
C GLY A 59 3.23 11.29 2.45
N LEU A 60 4.47 11.32 2.94
CA LEU A 60 5.27 12.53 3.00
C LEU A 60 5.71 12.92 1.57
N ASN A 61 5.32 14.11 1.09
CA ASN A 61 5.64 14.60 -0.26
C ASN A 61 5.12 13.71 -1.40
N GLY A 62 3.92 13.13 -1.25
CA GLY A 62 3.30 12.29 -2.29
C GLY A 62 3.30 12.97 -3.66
N VAL A 63 4.02 12.39 -4.61
CA VAL A 63 4.04 12.79 -6.03
C VAL A 63 3.78 11.51 -6.82
N GLY A 64 2.91 11.57 -7.84
CA GLY A 64 2.53 10.43 -8.67
C GLY A 64 3.48 10.10 -9.83
N PRO A 65 2.99 9.38 -10.85
CA PRO A 65 3.49 8.13 -11.45
C PRO A 65 4.80 8.23 -12.27
N SER A 66 5.75 9.06 -11.86
CA SER A 66 7.13 8.98 -12.35
C SER A 66 7.92 7.97 -11.50
N GLY A 67 8.82 7.19 -12.11
CA GLY A 67 9.54 6.10 -11.41
C GLY A 67 10.38 6.51 -10.20
N THR A 68 10.59 7.80 -10.00
CA THR A 68 11.31 8.40 -8.87
C THR A 68 10.40 9.06 -7.82
N ALA A 69 9.10 9.13 -8.09
CA ALA A 69 8.11 9.78 -7.25
C ALA A 69 7.14 8.72 -6.71
N LYS A 70 7.58 7.98 -5.68
CA LYS A 70 6.69 7.19 -4.82
C LYS A 70 6.17 8.01 -3.63
N GLY A 71 6.61 9.27 -3.52
CA GLY A 71 6.66 10.00 -2.25
C GLY A 71 7.58 9.33 -1.23
N ARG A 72 7.70 9.90 -0.03
CA ARG A 72 8.19 9.19 1.15
C ARG A 72 6.98 8.47 1.79
N PRO A 73 6.98 7.12 1.84
CA PRO A 73 5.83 6.38 2.37
C PRO A 73 5.69 6.59 3.89
N TYR A 74 4.50 6.31 4.40
CA TYR A 74 4.34 6.02 5.82
C TYR A 74 4.87 4.61 6.11
N THR A 75 5.53 4.47 7.25
CA THR A 75 5.94 3.18 7.80
C THR A 75 5.00 2.89 8.96
N ASP A 76 4.59 1.63 9.11
CA ASP A 76 3.78 1.21 10.25
C ASP A 76 4.48 1.54 11.58
N ASP A 77 3.70 2.02 12.55
CA ASP A 77 4.16 2.54 13.86
C ASP A 77 5.13 3.74 13.83
N GLU A 78 5.34 4.38 12.67
CA GLU A 78 6.13 5.61 12.56
C GLU A 78 5.24 6.84 12.27
N ASP A 79 5.68 8.02 12.72
CA ASP A 79 5.05 9.32 12.41
C ASP A 79 3.53 9.41 12.73
N GLY A 80 3.03 8.55 13.63
CA GLY A 80 1.62 8.48 14.01
C GLY A 80 0.71 7.94 12.90
N ALA A 81 1.28 7.18 11.97
CA ALA A 81 0.56 6.46 10.93
C ALA A 81 0.44 4.96 11.28
N ASN A 82 -0.64 4.34 10.81
CA ASN A 82 -0.82 2.90 10.83
C ASN A 82 -0.86 2.41 9.38
N VAL A 83 -0.04 1.42 9.05
CA VAL A 83 -0.04 0.79 7.73
C VAL A 83 -0.20 -0.71 7.89
N SER A 84 -1.31 -1.24 7.40
CA SER A 84 -1.58 -2.68 7.37
C SER A 84 -1.86 -3.13 5.94
N CYS A 85 -1.13 -4.12 5.44
CA CYS A 85 -1.29 -4.58 4.06
C CYS A 85 -0.90 -6.05 3.88
N SER A 86 -1.48 -6.68 2.85
CA SER A 86 -1.13 -8.02 2.38
C SER A 86 -1.10 -8.04 0.86
N VAL A 87 -0.07 -8.63 0.26
CA VAL A 87 0.07 -8.79 -1.19
C VAL A 87 0.41 -10.25 -1.49
N GLY A 88 -0.53 -10.96 -2.11
CA GLY A 88 -0.36 -12.37 -2.48
C GLY A 88 0.62 -12.57 -3.64
N SER A 89 0.93 -13.84 -3.91
CA SER A 89 1.71 -14.27 -5.07
C SER A 89 0.85 -15.10 -6.03
N GLY A 90 1.21 -15.10 -7.33
CA GLY A 90 0.46 -15.81 -8.36
C GLY A 90 0.34 -15.07 -9.70
N SER A 91 -0.47 -15.60 -10.61
CA SER A 91 -0.86 -14.93 -11.85
C SER A 91 -1.95 -13.88 -11.61
N GLU A 92 -2.87 -14.20 -10.71
CA GLU A 92 -3.84 -13.27 -10.11
C GLU A 92 -3.36 -12.94 -8.70
N ILE A 93 -3.01 -11.67 -8.49
CA ILE A 93 -2.46 -11.17 -7.23
C ILE A 93 -3.60 -10.54 -6.45
N LYS A 94 -3.93 -11.12 -5.29
CA LYS A 94 -4.85 -10.51 -4.33
C LYS A 94 -4.09 -9.56 -3.43
N PHE A 95 -4.67 -8.42 -3.12
CA PHE A 95 -4.06 -7.44 -2.24
C PHE A 95 -5.10 -6.77 -1.35
N SER A 96 -4.66 -6.36 -0.18
CA SER A 96 -5.38 -5.45 0.71
C SER A 96 -4.41 -4.48 1.33
N GLY A 97 -4.84 -3.26 1.58
CA GLY A 97 -4.02 -2.25 2.23
C GLY A 97 -4.86 -1.21 2.94
N LEU A 98 -4.35 -0.72 4.05
CA LEU A 98 -4.90 0.32 4.90
C LEU A 98 -3.76 1.27 5.24
N ILE A 99 -4.01 2.57 5.07
CA ILE A 99 -3.13 3.66 5.52
C ILE A 99 -4.01 4.59 6.34
N GLU A 100 -3.72 4.74 7.63
CA GLU A 100 -4.38 5.68 8.52
C GLU A 100 -3.35 6.65 9.09
N ASN A 101 -3.70 7.93 9.26
CA ASN A 101 -2.85 8.88 9.98
C ASN A 101 -3.59 9.58 11.12
N SER A 102 -2.82 10.15 12.04
CA SER A 102 -3.34 10.95 13.17
C SER A 102 -4.15 12.20 12.77
N GLY A 103 -4.09 12.62 11.50
CA GLY A 103 -4.93 13.68 10.92
C GLY A 103 -6.36 13.22 10.59
N GLY A 104 -6.68 11.96 10.83
CA GLY A 104 -8.00 11.36 10.58
C GLY A 104 -8.18 10.86 9.16
N VAL A 105 -7.24 11.09 8.25
CA VAL A 105 -7.33 10.62 6.86
C VAL A 105 -7.01 9.13 6.82
N PHE A 106 -7.83 8.36 6.10
CA PHE A 106 -7.45 7.00 5.75
C PHE A 106 -7.78 6.61 4.31
N PHE A 107 -6.99 5.66 3.80
CA PHE A 107 -7.21 4.99 2.52
C PHE A 107 -7.21 3.48 2.77
N GLN A 108 -8.26 2.83 2.28
CA GLN A 108 -8.37 1.38 2.30
C GLN A 108 -8.62 0.87 0.88
N VAL A 109 -7.92 -0.19 0.51
CA VAL A 109 -8.13 -0.88 -0.75
C VAL A 109 -8.15 -2.39 -0.53
N THR A 110 -9.02 -3.09 -1.24
CA THR A 110 -9.03 -4.55 -1.28
C THR A 110 -9.43 -5.01 -2.67
N GLY A 111 -8.61 -5.86 -3.29
CA GLY A 111 -8.85 -6.24 -4.67
C GLY A 111 -7.94 -7.34 -5.17
N SER A 112 -7.94 -7.45 -6.49
CA SER A 112 -7.08 -8.38 -7.23
C SER A 112 -6.65 -7.77 -8.55
N VAL A 113 -5.48 -8.15 -9.03
CA VAL A 113 -4.93 -7.70 -10.31
C VAL A 113 -4.21 -8.86 -11.01
N VAL A 114 -4.33 -8.92 -12.33
CA VAL A 114 -3.49 -9.83 -13.13
C VAL A 114 -2.09 -9.22 -13.20
N LYS A 115 -1.06 -10.00 -12.92
CA LYS A 115 0.33 -9.51 -12.94
C LYS A 115 0.67 -8.91 -14.32
N GLY A 116 1.07 -7.63 -14.34
CA GLY A 116 1.36 -6.88 -15.57
C GLY A 116 0.12 -6.47 -16.38
N GLY A 117 -1.07 -6.52 -15.77
CA GLY A 117 -2.35 -6.23 -16.43
C GLY A 117 -3.27 -5.37 -15.59
N THR A 118 -4.56 -5.66 -15.67
CA THR A 118 -5.63 -4.94 -14.97
C THR A 118 -6.35 -5.82 -13.95
N GLY A 119 -7.12 -5.18 -13.09
CA GLY A 119 -7.76 -5.78 -11.94
C GLY A 119 -8.93 -4.96 -11.45
N LYS A 120 -9.53 -5.40 -10.33
CA LYS A 120 -10.64 -4.73 -9.68
C LYS A 120 -10.39 -4.61 -8.19
N ALA A 121 -10.78 -3.48 -7.59
CA ALA A 121 -10.69 -3.28 -6.16
C ALA A 121 -11.87 -2.47 -5.61
N SER A 122 -12.22 -2.77 -4.36
CA SER A 122 -12.99 -1.87 -3.51
C SER A 122 -12.04 -0.83 -2.95
N VAL A 123 -12.42 0.45 -3.03
CA VAL A 123 -11.64 1.56 -2.49
C VAL A 123 -12.51 2.35 -1.52
N SER A 124 -11.96 2.67 -0.36
CA SER A 124 -12.57 3.55 0.62
C SER A 124 -11.59 4.66 0.99
N VAL A 125 -12.08 5.88 1.07
CA VAL A 125 -11.31 7.07 1.43
C VAL A 125 -12.12 7.84 2.47
N TYR A 126 -11.51 8.19 3.58
CA TYR A 126 -12.09 9.17 4.50
C TYR A 126 -11.50 10.54 4.25
N ASP A 127 -12.39 11.50 4.10
CA ASP A 127 -12.04 12.89 3.96
C ASP A 127 -12.24 13.61 5.31
N PRO A 128 -11.16 14.16 5.90
CA PRO A 128 -11.24 14.86 7.18
C PRO A 128 -12.11 16.11 7.13
N ASP A 129 -12.31 16.71 5.95
CA ASP A 129 -13.09 17.94 5.80
C ASP A 129 -14.60 17.71 5.67
N SER A 130 -15.03 16.47 5.36
CA SER A 130 -16.44 16.14 5.15
C SER A 130 -17.06 15.20 6.18
N THR A 131 -16.26 14.66 7.11
CA THR A 131 -16.67 13.63 8.10
C THR A 131 -17.23 12.33 7.49
N ASP A 132 -17.31 12.24 6.17
CA ASP A 132 -17.90 11.13 5.44
C ASP A 132 -16.80 10.18 4.94
N VAL A 133 -17.12 8.88 4.94
CA VAL A 133 -16.32 7.87 4.24
C VAL A 133 -16.87 7.71 2.82
N LEU A 134 -16.06 8.03 1.83
CA LEU A 134 -16.34 7.79 0.42
C LEU A 134 -15.92 6.37 0.07
N THR A 135 -16.79 5.63 -0.60
CA THR A 135 -16.57 4.23 -0.95
C THR A 135 -16.96 3.95 -2.39
N SER A 136 -16.26 3.02 -3.04
CA SER A 136 -16.69 2.48 -4.34
C SER A 136 -18.06 1.83 -4.17
N PRO A 137 -19.05 2.11 -5.04
CA PRO A 137 -20.38 1.52 -4.92
C PRO A 137 -20.31 -0.02 -4.86
N ASN A 138 -21.18 -0.66 -4.07
CA ASN A 138 -21.12 -2.10 -3.80
C ASN A 138 -21.14 -2.99 -5.06
N ASP A 139 -21.72 -2.50 -6.16
CA ASP A 139 -21.82 -3.17 -7.46
C ASP A 139 -20.78 -2.68 -8.49
N GLN A 140 -19.96 -1.68 -8.14
CA GLN A 140 -19.02 -1.02 -9.04
C GLN A 140 -17.62 -0.89 -8.42
N LEU A 141 -16.78 -1.90 -8.67
CA LEU A 141 -15.37 -1.90 -8.26
C LEU A 141 -14.52 -0.97 -9.15
N CYS A 142 -13.53 -0.34 -8.54
CA CYS A 142 -12.53 0.46 -9.24
C CYS A 142 -11.67 -0.41 -10.15
N ASP A 143 -11.33 0.11 -11.33
CA ASP A 143 -10.29 -0.47 -12.18
C ASP A 143 -8.92 -0.25 -11.55
N VAL A 144 -8.11 -1.29 -11.49
CA VAL A 144 -6.72 -1.25 -11.01
C VAL A 144 -5.79 -1.66 -12.13
N ARG A 145 -4.67 -0.96 -12.32
CA ARG A 145 -3.72 -1.22 -13.41
C ARG A 145 -2.27 -1.22 -12.95
N VAL A 146 -1.50 -2.19 -13.48
CA VAL A 146 -0.06 -2.40 -13.24
C VAL A 146 0.70 -2.69 -14.54
N ASP A 147 0.13 -2.33 -15.68
CA ASP A 147 0.60 -2.65 -17.03
C ASP A 147 1.54 -1.59 -17.64
N THR A 148 1.72 -0.46 -16.96
CA THR A 148 2.61 0.62 -17.38
C THR A 148 3.75 0.82 -16.38
N PRO A 149 5.03 0.72 -16.77
CA PRO A 149 6.15 1.12 -15.91
C PRO A 149 5.99 2.58 -15.44
N PRO A 150 6.29 2.91 -14.17
CA PRO A 150 6.97 2.11 -13.14
C PRO A 150 6.03 1.24 -12.28
N LEU A 151 4.75 1.12 -12.63
CA LEU A 151 3.79 0.31 -11.87
C LEU A 151 4.20 -1.16 -11.93
N VAL A 152 4.31 -1.78 -10.76
CA VAL A 152 4.91 -3.10 -10.60
C VAL A 152 4.21 -3.87 -9.50
N VAL A 153 4.20 -5.20 -9.64
CA VAL A 153 3.78 -6.12 -8.60
C VAL A 153 4.93 -7.07 -8.29
N GLY A 154 5.44 -6.98 -7.07
CA GLY A 154 6.47 -7.83 -6.49
C GLY A 154 5.88 -8.89 -5.57
N GLU A 155 6.75 -9.70 -4.99
CA GLU A 155 6.41 -10.48 -3.80
C GLU A 155 6.30 -9.50 -2.63
N GLU A 156 5.17 -9.48 -1.92
CA GLU A 156 4.89 -8.56 -0.80
C GLU A 156 4.80 -7.05 -1.15
N SER A 157 4.85 -6.68 -2.44
CA SER A 157 4.79 -5.26 -2.85
C SER A 157 3.87 -5.03 -4.04
N ILE A 158 3.17 -3.90 -4.06
CA ILE A 158 2.36 -3.45 -5.18
C ILE A 158 2.47 -1.93 -5.37
N TRP A 159 2.68 -1.50 -6.61
CA TRP A 159 2.48 -0.12 -7.03
C TRP A 159 1.53 -0.12 -8.21
N ALA A 160 0.33 0.43 -8.01
CA ALA A 160 -0.72 0.42 -9.02
C ALA A 160 -1.40 1.78 -9.15
N SER A 161 -1.97 2.01 -10.33
CA SER A 161 -2.96 3.07 -10.51
C SER A 161 -4.36 2.51 -10.35
N TYR A 162 -5.30 3.35 -9.96
CA TYR A 162 -6.70 2.99 -9.90
C TYR A 162 -7.59 4.13 -10.41
N SER A 163 -8.74 3.74 -10.94
CA SER A 163 -9.80 4.64 -11.38
C SER A 163 -11.12 4.05 -10.94
N CYS A 164 -11.87 4.82 -10.15
CA CYS A 164 -13.14 4.39 -9.63
C CYS A 164 -14.27 5.02 -10.46
N PRO A 165 -15.36 4.28 -10.68
CA PRO A 165 -16.67 4.92 -10.81
C PRO A 165 -16.89 5.84 -9.60
N ALA A 166 -17.68 6.90 -9.77
CA ALA A 166 -17.86 7.92 -8.73
C ALA A 166 -18.05 7.28 -7.33
N LEU A 167 -17.19 7.65 -6.39
CA LEU A 167 -17.29 7.19 -5.01
C LEU A 167 -18.54 7.82 -4.38
N THR A 168 -19.24 7.02 -3.58
CA THR A 168 -20.44 7.44 -2.84
C THR A 168 -20.12 7.60 -1.37
N SER A 169 -20.69 8.62 -0.73
CA SER A 169 -20.66 8.70 0.74
C SER A 169 -21.44 7.52 1.32
N LYS A 170 -20.82 6.86 2.31
CA LYS A 170 -21.41 5.77 3.08
C LYS A 170 -22.70 6.20 3.78
N ASP A 171 -22.73 7.42 4.29
CA ASP A 171 -23.85 7.97 5.06
C ASP A 171 -24.86 8.72 4.16
N ASN A 172 -24.43 9.16 2.98
CA ASN A 172 -25.28 9.85 2.01
C ASN A 172 -24.97 9.44 0.56
N GLN A 173 -25.59 8.36 0.08
CA GLN A 173 -25.37 7.83 -1.27
C GLN A 173 -25.70 8.81 -2.41
N SER A 174 -26.29 9.97 -2.12
CA SER A 174 -26.50 11.04 -3.12
C SER A 174 -25.27 11.96 -3.31
N ILE A 175 -24.25 11.85 -2.46
CA ILE A 175 -22.96 12.53 -2.65
C ILE A 175 -22.09 11.63 -3.51
N LEU A 176 -21.72 12.14 -4.68
CA LEU A 176 -20.88 11.45 -5.66
C LEU A 176 -19.60 12.26 -5.90
N CYS A 177 -18.46 11.58 -5.82
CA CYS A 177 -17.14 12.14 -6.07
C CYS A 177 -16.45 11.34 -7.17
N ASP A 178 -16.08 11.97 -8.28
CA ASP A 178 -15.22 11.34 -9.27
C ASP A 178 -13.80 11.20 -8.70
N VAL A 179 -13.15 10.08 -9.02
CA VAL A 179 -11.73 9.84 -8.71
C VAL A 179 -10.95 9.97 -10.00
N ASP A 180 -10.19 11.05 -10.10
CA ASP A 180 -9.25 11.25 -11.19
C ASP A 180 -8.02 10.36 -10.97
N LEU A 181 -7.45 9.83 -12.06
CA LEU A 181 -6.45 8.76 -12.08
C LEU A 181 -5.45 8.85 -10.93
N SER A 182 -5.64 7.95 -9.97
CA SER A 182 -4.97 7.96 -8.67
C SER A 182 -4.06 6.73 -8.54
N TRP A 183 -3.22 6.68 -7.51
CA TRP A 183 -2.26 5.58 -7.35
C TRP A 183 -2.06 5.23 -5.88
N PHE A 184 -1.61 4.01 -5.64
CA PHE A 184 -1.20 3.54 -4.32
C PHE A 184 0.04 2.65 -4.40
N TYR A 185 0.80 2.65 -3.32
CA TYR A 185 1.99 1.85 -3.10
C TYR A 185 1.87 1.14 -1.75
N PHE A 186 2.23 -0.14 -1.74
CA PHE A 186 2.36 -0.95 -0.54
C PHE A 186 3.61 -1.82 -0.68
N ASP A 187 4.37 -1.99 0.40
CA ASP A 187 5.61 -2.76 0.44
C ASP A 187 5.79 -3.47 1.78
N HIS A 188 6.49 -4.60 1.75
CA HIS A 188 6.67 -5.51 2.89
C HIS A 188 5.34 -5.99 3.48
N CYS A 189 4.37 -6.30 2.61
CA CYS A 189 3.00 -6.67 2.94
C CYS A 189 2.80 -8.18 2.92
N LYS A 190 2.55 -8.77 4.09
CA LYS A 190 2.35 -10.22 4.27
C LYS A 190 0.89 -10.55 4.51
#